data_AF-A0A949AAJ1-F1
#
_entry.id   AF-A0A949AAJ1-F1
#
_cell.length_a   1.000
_cell.length_b   1.000
_cell.length_c   1.000
_cell.angle_alpha   90.00
_cell.angle_beta   90.00
_cell.angle_gamma   90.00
#
_symmetry.space_group_name_H-M   'P 1'
#
loop_
_entity.id
_entity.type
_entity.pdbx_description
1 polymer ?
#
loop_
_entity_poly.entity_id
_entity_poly.type
_entity_poly.pdbx_seq_one_letter_code
_entity_poly.pdbx_strand_id
1 'polypeptide(L)'
;MECTDLKGFSVVACDHATNPRNHGPLKDFDGHARITGPCGDTMEFWLTARNGEVESVSFITDGCGYSLACGSMATTLAEGRRIEDAAVLRQQDILDALGGFPPESEHCALLAANTLKTAFEDYQKRVKGPRKESRREQAACDTCSDKDCSAAKRKNGESDQDFADRQALESRLCRIRRKIVVLSGKGGVGKSTIAVNIAVALQMVGKRVGLLDIDIHGPSIPTMLGLEGKTLQGGANGLLPVDLDELKVMSLGFLLPDPDQAVIWRGPLKMGAIKQFLKDVEWGDLDYLVIDSPPGTGDEPLSVCQLIGNLDGAVVVTTPQKVAAVDVRKSITFCRQLGVPVLGVVENMSGFACPKCGEISAVFSTGGGKQISVDMGVPFLGSIPMDPAIVTACDSGRPFVRHAAASPMAKIMREIIRPILALEPAAASATIIERIENKEETNMKIAIPLADGKLSAHFGHCERFALIEVDPAEKKVLQREDLDAPPHEPGLLPKWLAERGANLIIAGGMGQRAQGLFVEHGIQVIVGAPAETPENLANSYLAGTLQAGDNVCDH
;
A
#
# COMPACT_ATOMS: atom_id res chain seq x y z
N MET A 1 -32.63 -26.29 20.09
CA MET A 1 -32.90 -24.85 20.19
C MET A 1 -34.15 -24.61 19.38
N GLU A 2 -35.28 -24.27 20.01
CA GLU A 2 -36.48 -23.93 19.23
C GLU A 2 -36.22 -22.60 18.54
N CYS A 3 -36.38 -22.60 17.23
CA CYS A 3 -35.95 -21.54 16.33
C CYS A 3 -36.81 -20.26 16.41
N THR A 4 -37.83 -20.26 17.27
CA THR A 4 -38.70 -19.12 17.57
C THR A 4 -37.99 -17.93 18.21
N ASP A 5 -36.75 -18.10 18.68
CA ASP A 5 -35.96 -17.04 19.32
C ASP A 5 -35.04 -16.26 18.37
N LEU A 6 -34.93 -16.64 17.09
CA LEU A 6 -34.09 -15.95 16.10
C LEU A 6 -34.96 -15.02 15.24
N LYS A 7 -35.07 -13.75 15.65
CA LYS A 7 -35.74 -12.70 14.86
C LYS A 7 -35.17 -12.65 13.43
N GLY A 8 -36.03 -12.81 12.42
CA GLY A 8 -35.66 -12.64 11.01
C GLY A 8 -35.47 -13.94 10.20
N PHE A 9 -35.65 -15.11 10.80
CA PHE A 9 -35.63 -16.38 10.06
C PHE A 9 -36.96 -16.64 9.33
N SER A 10 -36.89 -16.98 8.04
CA SER A 10 -38.01 -17.64 7.36
C SER A 10 -38.17 -19.08 7.87
N VAL A 11 -39.32 -19.71 7.58
CA VAL A 11 -39.56 -21.13 7.89
C VAL A 11 -38.48 -22.03 7.26
N VAL A 12 -38.04 -21.70 6.04
CA VAL A 12 -37.02 -22.46 5.30
C VAL A 12 -35.66 -22.29 5.97
N ALA A 13 -35.27 -21.06 6.29
CA ALA A 13 -34.01 -20.80 6.96
C ALA A 13 -33.93 -21.49 8.32
N CYS A 14 -35.05 -21.50 9.03
CA CYS A 14 -35.17 -22.10 10.34
C CYS A 14 -34.95 -23.62 10.30
N ASP A 15 -35.55 -24.28 9.32
CA ASP A 15 -35.35 -25.70 9.07
C ASP A 15 -33.89 -26.01 8.67
N HIS A 16 -33.29 -25.21 7.79
CA HIS A 16 -31.88 -25.41 7.41
C HIS A 16 -30.88 -25.13 8.55
N ALA A 17 -31.23 -24.28 9.52
CA ALA A 17 -30.42 -24.03 10.72
C ALA A 17 -30.57 -25.10 11.81
N THR A 18 -31.74 -25.72 11.92
CA THR A 18 -32.01 -26.71 12.98
C THR A 18 -31.79 -28.14 12.50
N ASN A 19 -31.98 -28.39 11.20
CA ASN A 19 -31.80 -29.66 10.52
C ASN A 19 -30.97 -29.45 9.23
N PRO A 20 -29.65 -29.17 9.37
CA PRO A 20 -28.81 -28.86 8.24
C PRO A 20 -28.62 -30.07 7.31
N ARG A 21 -28.73 -29.85 6.01
CA ARG A 21 -28.54 -30.87 4.97
C ARG A 21 -27.06 -30.97 4.61
N ASN A 22 -26.62 -32.20 4.37
CA ASN A 22 -25.24 -32.50 4.01
C ASN A 22 -24.20 -31.94 5.02
N HIS A 23 -24.56 -31.89 6.31
CA HIS A 23 -23.65 -31.43 7.35
C HIS A 23 -22.68 -32.53 7.77
N GLY A 24 -21.39 -32.20 7.79
CA GLY A 24 -20.29 -33.10 8.12
C GLY A 24 -19.24 -33.18 7.01
N PRO A 25 -18.04 -33.68 7.31
CA PRO A 25 -16.99 -33.84 6.32
C PRO A 25 -17.26 -35.02 5.38
N LEU A 26 -16.97 -34.87 4.09
CA LEU A 26 -16.86 -35.99 3.15
C LEU A 26 -15.45 -36.58 3.23
N LYS A 27 -15.36 -37.91 3.41
CA LYS A 27 -14.06 -38.62 3.52
C LYS A 27 -13.29 -38.63 2.21
N ASP A 28 -14.00 -38.84 1.10
CA ASP A 28 -13.45 -38.82 -0.26
C ASP A 28 -14.10 -37.65 -1.00
N PHE A 29 -13.27 -36.77 -1.56
CA PHE A 29 -13.72 -35.56 -2.24
C PHE A 29 -12.83 -35.24 -3.44
N ASP A 30 -13.42 -34.64 -4.46
CA ASP A 30 -12.75 -34.16 -5.65
C ASP A 30 -12.43 -32.65 -5.56
N GLY A 31 -13.10 -31.89 -4.68
CA GLY A 31 -12.79 -30.49 -4.37
C GLY A 31 -13.08 -30.13 -2.91
N HIS A 32 -12.31 -29.20 -2.36
CA HIS A 32 -12.43 -28.75 -0.97
C HIS A 32 -12.00 -27.29 -0.78
N ALA A 33 -12.67 -26.58 0.13
CA ALA A 33 -12.23 -25.28 0.61
C ALA A 33 -12.68 -25.00 2.04
N ARG A 34 -11.92 -24.14 2.73
CA ARG A 34 -12.19 -23.62 4.07
C ARG A 34 -11.94 -22.11 4.08
N ILE A 35 -12.94 -21.32 4.49
CA ILE A 35 -12.85 -19.86 4.58
C ILE A 35 -13.42 -19.40 5.91
N THR A 36 -12.77 -18.42 6.54
CA THR A 36 -13.29 -17.71 7.72
C THR A 36 -13.83 -16.35 7.30
N GLY A 37 -15.10 -16.09 7.63
CA GLY A 37 -15.81 -14.85 7.32
C GLY A 37 -15.45 -13.70 8.28
N PRO A 38 -15.89 -12.48 7.95
CA PRO A 38 -15.58 -11.27 8.72
C PRO A 38 -16.17 -11.26 10.15
N CYS A 39 -17.20 -12.07 10.40
CA CYS A 39 -17.78 -12.26 11.74
C CYS A 39 -16.99 -13.24 12.61
N GLY A 40 -15.98 -13.93 12.05
CA GLY A 40 -15.21 -14.97 12.72
C GLY A 40 -15.72 -16.40 12.46
N ASP A 41 -16.91 -16.57 11.89
CA ASP A 41 -17.45 -17.88 11.49
C ASP A 41 -16.59 -18.50 10.38
N THR A 42 -16.24 -19.77 10.52
CA THR A 42 -15.51 -20.55 9.53
C THR A 42 -16.44 -21.54 8.87
N MET A 43 -16.35 -21.67 7.55
CA MET A 43 -17.11 -22.64 6.76
C MET A 43 -16.16 -23.48 5.93
N GLU A 44 -16.46 -24.76 5.80
CA GLU A 44 -15.74 -25.70 4.95
C GLU A 44 -16.73 -26.42 4.04
N PHE A 45 -16.34 -26.65 2.79
CA PHE A 45 -17.09 -27.46 1.84
C PHE A 45 -16.21 -28.56 1.25
N TRP A 46 -16.81 -29.71 1.02
CA TRP A 46 -16.26 -30.81 0.23
C TRP A 46 -17.25 -31.17 -0.87
N LEU A 47 -16.76 -31.57 -2.04
CA LEU A 47 -17.62 -32.08 -3.10
C LEU A 47 -16.99 -33.24 -3.86
N THR A 48 -17.81 -34.16 -4.34
CA THR A 48 -17.47 -35.14 -5.37
C THR A 48 -18.22 -34.82 -6.65
N ALA A 49 -17.62 -35.13 -7.78
CA ALA A 49 -18.24 -34.85 -9.06
C ALA A 49 -18.03 -35.96 -10.07
N ARG A 50 -19.10 -36.27 -10.80
CA ARG A 50 -19.15 -37.36 -11.76
C ARG A 50 -19.81 -36.86 -13.04
N ASN A 51 -19.19 -37.15 -14.19
CA ASN A 51 -19.69 -36.74 -15.51
C ASN A 51 -19.97 -35.22 -15.65
N GLY A 52 -19.25 -34.38 -14.90
CA GLY A 52 -19.43 -32.91 -14.94
C GLY A 52 -20.57 -32.39 -14.08
N GLU A 53 -21.17 -33.23 -13.23
CA GLU A 53 -22.21 -32.88 -12.27
C GLU A 53 -21.73 -33.12 -10.84
N VAL A 54 -22.29 -32.37 -9.89
CA VAL A 54 -22.02 -32.50 -8.46
C VAL A 54 -22.72 -33.75 -7.94
N GLU A 55 -21.97 -34.81 -7.65
CA GLU A 55 -22.50 -36.08 -7.16
C GLU A 55 -22.84 -36.00 -5.67
N SER A 56 -21.97 -35.35 -4.89
CA SER A 56 -22.25 -35.02 -3.50
C SER A 56 -21.53 -33.74 -3.10
N VAL A 57 -22.11 -32.99 -2.18
CA VAL A 57 -21.48 -31.82 -1.56
C VAL A 57 -21.84 -31.78 -0.10
N SER A 58 -20.88 -31.49 0.78
CA SER A 58 -21.09 -31.40 2.22
C SER A 58 -20.40 -30.18 2.79
N PHE A 59 -20.81 -29.80 4.00
CA PHE A 59 -20.23 -28.64 4.67
C PHE A 59 -20.10 -28.85 6.19
N ILE A 60 -19.21 -28.09 6.81
CA ILE A 60 -19.23 -27.82 8.25
C ILE A 60 -19.07 -26.33 8.51
N THR A 61 -19.54 -25.88 9.66
CA THR A 61 -19.24 -24.53 10.15
C THR A 61 -19.18 -24.53 11.67
N ASP A 62 -18.32 -23.67 12.23
CA ASP A 62 -18.30 -23.35 13.67
C ASP A 62 -19.15 -22.10 13.99
N GLY A 63 -19.86 -21.58 12.98
CA GLY A 63 -20.61 -20.34 13.05
C GLY A 63 -22.00 -20.43 13.66
N CYS A 64 -22.69 -19.29 13.62
CA CYS A 64 -24.04 -19.16 14.18
C CYS A 64 -25.11 -19.87 13.31
N GLY A 65 -26.38 -19.83 13.77
CA GLY A 65 -27.50 -20.46 13.05
C GLY A 65 -27.69 -19.95 11.61
N TYR A 66 -27.34 -18.69 11.32
CA TYR A 66 -27.37 -18.13 9.96
C TYR A 66 -26.32 -18.79 9.07
N SER A 67 -25.10 -18.99 9.57
CA SER A 67 -24.03 -19.69 8.86
C SER A 67 -24.38 -21.15 8.61
N LEU A 68 -25.03 -21.81 9.58
CA LEU A 68 -25.52 -23.18 9.42
C LEU A 68 -26.58 -23.28 8.32
N ALA A 69 -27.55 -22.35 8.31
CA ALA A 69 -28.59 -22.29 7.28
C ALA A 69 -28.02 -22.01 5.89
N CYS A 70 -27.08 -21.06 5.77
CA CYS A 70 -26.42 -20.72 4.51
C CYS A 70 -25.61 -21.88 3.95
N GLY A 71 -24.80 -22.54 4.78
CA GLY A 71 -24.02 -23.70 4.34
C GLY A 71 -24.92 -24.84 3.85
N SER A 72 -25.96 -25.14 4.62
CA SER A 72 -26.98 -26.15 4.32
C SER A 72 -27.78 -25.83 3.04
N MET A 73 -28.09 -24.56 2.79
CA MET A 73 -28.77 -24.16 1.56
C MET A 73 -27.83 -24.22 0.36
N ALA A 74 -26.58 -23.77 0.51
CA ALA A 74 -25.59 -23.80 -0.56
C ALA A 74 -25.31 -25.23 -1.05
N THR A 75 -25.20 -26.20 -0.14
CA THR A 75 -25.09 -27.62 -0.52
C THR A 75 -26.30 -28.10 -1.30
N THR A 76 -27.51 -27.79 -0.81
CA THR A 76 -28.78 -28.18 -1.46
C THR A 76 -28.94 -27.59 -2.85
N LEU A 77 -28.51 -26.34 -3.05
CA LEU A 77 -28.58 -25.68 -4.36
C LEU A 77 -27.53 -26.22 -5.34
N ALA A 78 -26.40 -26.73 -4.85
CA ALA A 78 -25.30 -27.21 -5.69
C ALA A 78 -25.41 -28.70 -6.05
N GLU A 79 -25.92 -29.54 -5.15
CA GLU A 79 -26.02 -30.99 -5.34
C GLU A 79 -26.87 -31.34 -6.58
N GLY A 80 -26.36 -32.23 -7.43
CA GLY A 80 -27.03 -32.65 -8.67
C GLY A 80 -27.00 -31.64 -9.82
N ARG A 81 -26.41 -30.45 -9.65
CA ARG A 81 -26.24 -29.49 -10.75
C ARG A 81 -24.97 -29.74 -11.55
N ARG A 82 -24.90 -29.18 -12.76
CA ARG A 82 -23.65 -29.12 -13.52
C ARG A 82 -22.67 -28.23 -12.77
N ILE A 83 -21.39 -28.60 -12.79
CA ILE A 83 -20.34 -27.92 -12.02
C ILE A 83 -20.21 -26.44 -12.42
N GLU A 84 -20.38 -26.14 -13.70
CA GLU A 84 -20.33 -24.77 -14.23
C GLU A 84 -21.45 -23.90 -13.64
N ASP A 85 -22.64 -24.47 -13.43
CA ASP A 85 -23.80 -23.77 -12.88
C ASP A 85 -23.72 -23.67 -11.35
N ALA A 86 -23.20 -24.70 -10.67
CA ALA A 86 -23.02 -24.71 -9.23
C ALA A 86 -21.89 -23.76 -8.78
N ALA A 87 -20.84 -23.59 -9.59
CA ALA A 87 -19.69 -22.74 -9.28
C ALA A 87 -19.99 -21.23 -9.36
N VAL A 88 -21.08 -20.83 -10.00
CA VAL A 88 -21.47 -19.41 -10.14
C VAL A 88 -22.54 -18.97 -9.14
N LEU A 89 -22.85 -19.83 -8.17
CA LEU A 89 -23.84 -19.56 -7.13
C LEU A 89 -23.45 -18.33 -6.30
N ARG A 90 -24.35 -17.35 -6.22
CA ARG A 90 -24.12 -16.04 -5.60
C ARG A 90 -24.75 -15.97 -4.22
N GLN A 91 -24.32 -14.97 -3.45
CA GLN A 91 -24.94 -14.60 -2.18
C GLN A 91 -26.46 -14.45 -2.29
N GLN A 92 -26.94 -13.75 -3.33
CA GLN A 92 -28.37 -13.50 -3.51
C GLN A 92 -29.16 -14.80 -3.75
N ASP A 93 -28.59 -15.77 -4.46
CA ASP A 93 -29.27 -17.05 -4.73
C ASP A 93 -29.54 -17.83 -3.42
N ILE A 94 -28.58 -17.78 -2.49
CA ILE A 94 -28.71 -18.40 -1.16
C ILE A 94 -29.74 -17.64 -0.32
N LEU A 95 -29.69 -16.31 -0.31
CA LEU A 95 -30.64 -15.47 0.44
C LEU A 95 -32.06 -15.65 -0.06
N ASP A 96 -32.28 -15.63 -1.38
CA ASP A 96 -33.59 -15.80 -1.99
C ASP A 96 -34.17 -17.18 -1.64
N ALA A 97 -33.36 -18.24 -1.69
CA ALA A 97 -33.76 -19.58 -1.32
C ALA A 97 -34.08 -19.72 0.18
N LEU A 98 -33.42 -18.94 1.03
CA LEU A 98 -33.64 -18.89 2.47
C LEU A 98 -34.74 -17.91 2.89
N GLY A 99 -35.34 -17.16 1.95
CA GLY A 99 -36.38 -16.17 2.24
C GLY A 99 -35.86 -14.84 2.83
N GLY A 100 -34.59 -14.53 2.61
CA GLY A 100 -33.91 -13.32 3.05
C GLY A 100 -33.51 -13.32 4.53
N PHE A 101 -32.46 -12.55 4.87
CA PHE A 101 -31.95 -12.35 6.22
C PHE A 101 -31.94 -10.86 6.59
N PRO A 102 -31.83 -10.51 7.88
CA PRO A 102 -31.49 -9.15 8.29
C PRO A 102 -30.14 -8.69 7.69
N PRO A 103 -29.97 -7.41 7.33
CA PRO A 103 -28.75 -6.90 6.67
C PRO A 103 -27.46 -7.25 7.42
N GLU A 104 -27.47 -7.19 8.75
CA GLU A 104 -26.31 -7.54 9.58
C GLU A 104 -25.90 -9.03 9.50
N SER A 105 -26.75 -9.91 8.99
CA SER A 105 -26.53 -11.37 8.89
C SER A 105 -26.38 -11.87 7.45
N GLU A 106 -26.55 -11.01 6.44
CA GLU A 106 -26.41 -11.39 5.02
C GLU A 106 -24.98 -11.85 4.66
N HIS A 107 -23.98 -11.41 5.43
CA HIS A 107 -22.58 -11.80 5.25
C HIS A 107 -22.35 -13.33 5.40
N CYS A 108 -23.22 -14.05 6.11
CA CYS A 108 -23.18 -15.51 6.21
C CYS A 108 -23.44 -16.20 4.87
N ALA A 109 -24.32 -15.63 4.04
CA ALA A 109 -24.60 -16.16 2.69
C ALA A 109 -23.42 -15.92 1.75
N LEU A 110 -22.74 -14.76 1.89
CA LEU A 110 -21.53 -14.47 1.14
C LEU A 110 -20.39 -15.44 1.51
N LEU A 111 -20.22 -15.74 2.80
CA LEU A 111 -19.26 -16.74 3.28
C LEU A 111 -19.53 -18.11 2.63
N ALA A 112 -20.77 -18.57 2.65
CA ALA A 112 -21.15 -19.86 2.06
C ALA A 112 -20.89 -19.91 0.54
N ALA A 113 -21.34 -18.89 -0.21
CA ALA A 113 -21.14 -18.80 -1.64
C ALA A 113 -19.65 -18.79 -2.03
N ASN A 114 -18.84 -17.98 -1.35
CA ASN A 114 -17.40 -17.88 -1.64
C ASN A 114 -16.67 -19.17 -1.30
N THR A 115 -16.96 -19.79 -0.15
CA THR A 115 -16.32 -21.05 0.25
C THR A 115 -16.66 -22.17 -0.74
N LEU A 116 -17.93 -22.29 -1.13
CA LEU A 116 -18.38 -23.29 -2.09
C LEU A 116 -17.74 -23.07 -3.48
N LYS A 117 -17.67 -21.80 -3.94
CA LYS A 117 -16.98 -21.46 -5.19
C LYS A 117 -15.51 -21.87 -5.16
N THR A 118 -14.79 -21.59 -4.08
CA THR A 118 -13.38 -22.00 -3.93
C THR A 118 -13.24 -23.52 -3.92
N ALA A 119 -14.21 -24.26 -3.37
CA ALA A 119 -14.19 -25.73 -3.44
C ALA A 119 -14.35 -26.24 -4.88
N PHE A 120 -15.16 -25.57 -5.72
CA PHE A 120 -15.25 -25.87 -7.16
C PHE A 120 -13.98 -25.50 -7.94
N GLU A 121 -13.31 -24.42 -7.56
CA GLU A 121 -12.02 -24.05 -8.16
C GLU A 121 -10.93 -25.09 -7.84
N ASP A 122 -10.87 -25.60 -6.60
CA ASP A 122 -10.00 -26.72 -6.21
C ASP A 122 -10.31 -27.98 -7.03
N TYR A 123 -11.59 -28.30 -7.22
CA TYR A 123 -12.02 -29.39 -8.11
C TYR A 123 -11.49 -29.23 -9.54
N GLN A 124 -11.67 -28.05 -10.14
CA GLN A 124 -11.23 -27.80 -11.52
C GLN A 124 -9.71 -27.90 -11.67
N LYS A 125 -8.95 -27.43 -10.66
CA LYS A 125 -7.48 -27.58 -10.60
C LYS A 125 -7.09 -29.05 -10.56
N ARG A 126 -7.80 -29.88 -9.79
CA ARG A 126 -7.54 -31.33 -9.65
C ARG A 126 -7.92 -32.14 -10.89
N VAL A 127 -8.99 -31.78 -11.59
CA VAL A 127 -9.44 -32.50 -12.80
C VAL A 127 -8.62 -32.15 -14.05
N LYS A 128 -8.13 -30.91 -14.18
CA LYS A 128 -7.26 -30.50 -15.30
C LYS A 128 -5.78 -30.88 -15.10
N GLY A 129 -5.40 -31.36 -13.92
CA GLY A 129 -4.06 -31.90 -13.65
C GLY A 129 -3.91 -33.38 -14.03
N PRO A 130 -2.70 -33.88 -14.34
CA PRO A 130 -2.47 -35.28 -14.70
C PRO A 130 -2.87 -36.23 -13.56
N ARG A 131 -3.68 -37.25 -13.87
CA ARG A 131 -4.25 -38.20 -12.89
C ARG A 131 -3.23 -39.24 -12.38
N LYS A 132 -2.92 -39.13 -11.08
CA LYS A 132 -2.49 -40.14 -10.08
C LYS A 132 -1.45 -41.20 -10.48
N GLU A 133 -0.24 -41.06 -9.92
CA GLU A 133 0.46 -42.16 -9.26
C GLU A 133 1.07 -41.68 -7.93
N SER A 134 0.69 -42.36 -6.85
CA SER A 134 1.29 -42.41 -5.51
C SER A 134 1.69 -41.11 -4.78
N ARG A 135 1.24 -41.02 -3.53
CA ARG A 135 1.78 -40.21 -2.42
C ARG A 135 3.32 -40.07 -2.42
N ARG A 136 3.86 -39.17 -3.23
CA ARG A 136 5.21 -38.62 -3.10
C ARG A 136 5.13 -37.13 -3.37
N GLU A 137 5.33 -36.37 -2.29
CA GLU A 137 5.99 -35.07 -2.33
C GLU A 137 5.45 -34.12 -3.40
N GLN A 138 4.27 -33.52 -3.17
CA GLN A 138 4.07 -32.16 -3.66
C GLN A 138 4.98 -31.28 -2.81
N ALA A 139 6.14 -31.02 -3.38
CA ALA A 139 7.17 -30.16 -2.85
C ALA A 139 6.53 -28.85 -2.38
N ALA A 140 6.74 -28.56 -1.10
CA ALA A 140 6.67 -27.21 -0.59
C ALA A 140 7.65 -26.37 -1.41
N CYS A 141 7.16 -25.25 -1.96
CA CYS A 141 7.98 -24.15 -2.47
C CYS A 141 8.91 -24.53 -3.65
N ASP A 142 8.43 -24.43 -4.89
CA ASP A 142 9.27 -24.49 -6.11
C ASP A 142 10.39 -23.42 -6.16
N THR A 143 10.43 -22.50 -5.19
CA THR A 143 11.42 -21.41 -5.09
C THR A 143 12.40 -21.55 -3.92
N CYS A 144 12.23 -22.51 -3.00
CA CYS A 144 13.19 -22.73 -1.90
C CYS A 144 13.99 -24.01 -2.16
N SER A 145 15.23 -23.85 -2.61
CA SER A 145 16.23 -24.93 -2.65
C SER A 145 16.90 -25.18 -1.29
N ASP A 146 16.45 -24.51 -0.22
CA ASP A 146 17.08 -24.61 1.10
C ASP A 146 16.67 -25.90 1.84
N LYS A 147 17.63 -26.80 1.99
CA LYS A 147 17.52 -28.02 2.81
C LYS A 147 17.23 -27.73 4.29
N ASP A 148 17.38 -26.47 4.71
CA ASP A 148 17.20 -25.98 6.08
C ASP A 148 15.91 -25.15 6.29
N CYS A 149 14.96 -25.20 5.36
CA CYS A 149 13.68 -24.49 5.51
C CYS A 149 12.93 -24.93 6.78
N SER A 150 12.75 -24.00 7.73
CA SER A 150 12.01 -24.24 8.98
C SER A 150 10.56 -24.70 8.76
N ALA A 151 9.97 -24.35 7.61
CA ALA A 151 8.62 -24.72 7.21
C ALA A 151 8.48 -26.22 6.89
N ALA A 152 9.59 -26.93 6.63
CA ALA A 152 9.56 -28.31 6.18
C ALA A 152 9.34 -29.31 7.34
N LYS A 153 9.65 -28.94 8.58
CA LYS A 153 9.57 -29.83 9.76
C LYS A 153 8.48 -29.35 10.72
N ARG A 154 7.65 -30.27 11.19
CA ARG A 154 6.68 -30.02 12.27
C ARG A 154 7.39 -29.74 13.60
N LYS A 155 6.84 -28.82 14.38
CA LYS A 155 7.25 -28.61 15.77
C LYS A 155 6.55 -29.63 16.68
N ASN A 156 7.19 -29.99 17.79
CA ASN A 156 6.59 -30.92 18.76
C ASN A 156 5.32 -30.31 19.37
N GLY A 157 4.19 -31.04 19.28
CA GLY A 157 2.89 -30.59 19.79
C GLY A 157 2.14 -29.61 18.88
N GLU A 158 2.65 -29.32 17.67
CA GLU A 158 1.99 -28.47 16.67
C GLU A 158 0.80 -29.22 16.03
N SER A 159 -0.37 -28.60 15.99
CA SER A 159 -1.54 -29.16 15.33
C SER A 159 -1.35 -29.20 13.81
N ASP A 160 -2.14 -30.03 13.11
CA ASP A 160 -2.10 -30.08 11.64
C ASP A 160 -2.40 -28.71 11.01
N GLN A 161 -3.33 -27.96 11.62
CA GLN A 161 -3.72 -26.63 11.18
C GLN A 161 -2.61 -25.61 11.40
N ASP A 162 -1.98 -25.61 12.58
CA ASP A 162 -0.89 -24.68 12.89
C ASP A 162 0.32 -24.92 11.98
N PHE A 163 0.60 -26.19 11.69
CA PHE A 163 1.65 -26.57 10.75
C PHE A 163 1.36 -26.06 9.32
N ALA A 164 0.14 -26.27 8.82
CA ALA A 164 -0.27 -25.80 7.50
C ALA A 164 -0.23 -24.27 7.40
N ASP A 165 -0.76 -23.57 8.42
CA ASP A 165 -0.74 -22.11 8.48
C ASP A 165 0.68 -21.56 8.51
N ARG A 166 1.56 -22.17 9.32
CA ARG A 166 2.96 -21.75 9.39
C ARG A 166 3.67 -22.00 8.06
N GLN A 167 3.43 -23.13 7.41
CA GLN A 167 4.02 -23.43 6.11
C GLN A 167 3.56 -22.43 5.03
N ALA A 168 2.26 -22.11 5.00
CA ALA A 168 1.72 -21.10 4.08
C ALA A 168 2.34 -19.72 4.33
N LEU A 169 2.42 -19.29 5.59
CA LEU A 169 3.04 -18.03 5.99
C LEU A 169 4.52 -17.96 5.58
N GLU A 170 5.31 -18.98 5.95
CA GLU A 170 6.73 -19.05 5.61
C GLU A 170 6.94 -19.08 4.09
N SER A 171 6.09 -19.79 3.34
CA SER A 171 6.14 -19.82 1.86
C SER A 171 5.81 -18.48 1.21
N ARG A 172 4.96 -17.66 1.84
CA ARG A 172 4.65 -16.32 1.36
C ARG A 172 5.81 -15.38 1.65
N LEU A 173 6.30 -15.40 2.89
CA LEU A 173 7.34 -14.50 3.36
C LEU A 173 8.71 -14.81 2.78
N CYS A 174 9.00 -16.03 2.32
CA CYS A 174 10.29 -16.36 1.70
C CYS A 174 10.50 -15.66 0.34
N ARG A 175 9.41 -15.26 -0.33
CA ARG A 175 9.44 -14.49 -1.60
C ARG A 175 9.74 -13.00 -1.41
N ILE A 176 9.78 -12.55 -0.16
CA ILE A 176 10.05 -11.17 0.21
C ILE A 176 11.46 -11.09 0.78
N ARG A 177 12.37 -10.41 0.07
CA ARG A 177 13.80 -10.39 0.45
C ARG A 177 14.04 -9.64 1.76
N ARG A 178 13.49 -8.43 1.91
CA ARG A 178 13.65 -7.59 3.10
C ARG A 178 12.30 -7.23 3.71
N LYS A 179 12.14 -7.41 5.02
CA LYS A 179 10.97 -6.97 5.79
C LYS A 179 11.38 -5.93 6.82
N ILE A 180 10.82 -4.74 6.71
CA ILE A 180 11.14 -3.59 7.56
C ILE A 180 9.87 -3.12 8.25
N VAL A 181 9.92 -3.01 9.57
CA VAL A 181 8.82 -2.45 10.36
C VAL A 181 9.10 -1.00 10.73
N VAL A 182 8.11 -0.13 10.58
CA VAL A 182 8.17 1.27 11.00
C VAL A 182 7.38 1.40 12.29
N LEU A 183 8.07 1.83 13.36
CA LEU A 183 7.54 1.92 14.71
C LEU A 183 7.54 3.38 15.18
N SER A 184 6.61 3.72 16.05
CA SER A 184 6.67 4.95 16.85
C SER A 184 6.21 4.66 18.26
N GLY A 185 6.71 5.41 19.24
CA GLY A 185 6.26 5.20 20.62
C GLY A 185 5.00 5.99 20.99
N LYS A 186 4.60 6.97 20.17
CA LYS A 186 3.35 7.75 20.31
C LYS A 186 2.67 8.00 18.96
N GLY A 187 1.36 8.27 19.01
CA GLY A 187 0.57 8.70 17.85
C GLY A 187 0.91 10.12 17.41
N GLY A 188 0.61 10.45 16.15
CA GLY A 188 0.75 11.82 15.60
C GLY A 188 2.18 12.28 15.28
N VAL A 189 3.18 11.39 15.33
CA VAL A 189 4.58 11.74 14.99
C VAL A 189 4.89 11.69 13.49
N GLY A 190 3.91 11.36 12.64
CA GLY A 190 4.09 11.18 11.20
C GLY A 190 4.74 9.85 10.80
N LYS A 191 4.60 8.80 11.62
CA LYS A 191 5.09 7.44 11.33
C LYS A 191 4.67 6.93 9.94
N SER A 192 3.37 6.97 9.64
CA SER A 192 2.83 6.53 8.36
C SER A 192 3.33 7.37 7.19
N THR A 193 3.56 8.67 7.41
CA THR A 193 4.23 9.54 6.44
C THR A 193 5.64 9.05 6.12
N ILE A 194 6.42 8.67 7.14
CA ILE A 194 7.74 8.10 6.93
C ILE A 194 7.66 6.75 6.23
N ALA A 195 6.73 5.87 6.61
CA ALA A 195 6.54 4.56 5.99
C ALA A 195 6.22 4.67 4.49
N VAL A 196 5.25 5.51 4.12
CA VAL A 196 4.88 5.80 2.73
C VAL A 196 6.07 6.34 1.94
N ASN A 197 6.78 7.34 2.46
CA ASN A 197 7.88 7.95 1.74
C ASN A 197 9.09 6.99 1.60
N ILE A 198 9.38 6.13 2.59
CA ILE A 198 10.38 5.06 2.45
C ILE A 198 9.95 4.10 1.33
N ALA A 199 8.71 3.62 1.35
CA ALA A 199 8.22 2.64 0.37
C ALA A 199 8.26 3.20 -1.07
N VAL A 200 7.75 4.42 -1.26
CA VAL A 200 7.73 5.08 -2.56
C VAL A 200 9.14 5.38 -3.07
N ALA A 201 10.05 5.79 -2.19
CA ALA A 201 11.41 6.08 -2.62
C ALA A 201 12.22 4.81 -2.93
N LEU A 202 11.99 3.70 -2.22
CA LEU A 202 12.51 2.39 -2.61
C LEU A 202 11.98 1.97 -3.99
N GLN A 203 10.69 2.19 -4.25
CA GLN A 203 10.07 1.95 -5.56
C GLN A 203 10.73 2.82 -6.65
N MET A 204 10.95 4.12 -6.40
CA MET A 204 11.55 5.06 -7.35
C MET A 204 12.98 4.70 -7.79
N VAL A 205 13.69 3.90 -6.98
CA VAL A 205 15.03 3.39 -7.31
C VAL A 205 14.99 1.99 -7.96
N GLY A 206 13.80 1.55 -8.36
CA GLY A 206 13.56 0.34 -9.14
C GLY A 206 13.44 -0.93 -8.29
N LYS A 207 13.11 -0.81 -6.99
CA LYS A 207 12.81 -1.98 -6.16
C LYS A 207 11.35 -2.36 -6.27
N ARG A 208 11.07 -3.67 -6.18
CA ARG A 208 9.71 -4.19 -6.02
C ARG A 208 9.32 -4.06 -4.56
N VAL A 209 8.32 -3.22 -4.27
CA VAL A 209 7.98 -2.83 -2.90
C VAL A 209 6.53 -3.18 -2.59
N GLY A 210 6.33 -3.77 -1.41
CA GLY A 210 5.05 -3.87 -0.74
C GLY A 210 4.98 -2.90 0.43
N LEU A 211 3.82 -2.30 0.66
CA LEU A 211 3.48 -1.48 1.81
C LEU A 211 2.28 -2.10 2.53
N LEU A 212 2.49 -2.50 3.77
CA LEU A 212 1.49 -3.13 4.61
C LEU A 212 1.16 -2.21 5.80
N ASP A 213 -0.06 -1.70 5.83
CA ASP A 213 -0.61 -0.91 6.93
C ASP A 213 -1.41 -1.81 7.87
N ILE A 214 -0.94 -1.91 9.12
CA ILE A 214 -1.61 -2.66 10.19
C ILE A 214 -2.14 -1.73 11.29
N ASP A 215 -2.16 -0.41 11.07
CA ASP A 215 -2.72 0.55 12.03
C ASP A 215 -4.24 0.67 11.82
N ILE A 216 -4.98 -0.28 12.41
CA ILE A 216 -6.44 -0.31 12.29
C ILE A 216 -7.15 0.87 12.98
N HIS A 217 -6.48 1.54 13.91
CA HIS A 217 -7.08 2.62 14.70
C HIS A 217 -6.99 3.98 14.02
N GLY A 218 -6.07 4.12 13.07
CA GLY A 218 -5.93 5.33 12.26
C GLY A 218 -5.27 4.99 10.93
N PRO A 219 -5.92 4.17 10.07
CA PRO A 219 -5.35 3.76 8.80
C PRO A 219 -5.22 5.01 7.92
N SER A 220 -4.01 5.51 7.80
CA SER A 220 -3.73 6.75 7.05
C SER A 220 -3.16 6.48 5.67
N ILE A 221 -2.66 5.26 5.42
CA ILE A 221 -2.05 4.91 4.14
C ILE A 221 -3.05 4.99 2.97
N PRO A 222 -4.30 4.50 3.09
CA PRO A 222 -5.28 4.66 2.01
C PRO A 222 -5.48 6.12 1.60
N THR A 223 -5.68 7.03 2.55
CA THR A 223 -5.80 8.48 2.31
C THR A 223 -4.54 9.05 1.66
N MET A 224 -3.37 8.78 2.25
CA MET A 224 -2.08 9.32 1.81
C MET A 224 -1.68 8.90 0.39
N LEU A 225 -2.25 7.81 -0.12
CA LEU A 225 -2.01 7.26 -1.44
C LEU A 225 -3.19 7.47 -2.42
N GLY A 226 -4.27 8.14 -2.00
CA GLY A 226 -5.45 8.34 -2.83
C GLY A 226 -6.20 7.03 -3.14
N LEU A 227 -6.13 6.06 -2.22
CA LEU A 227 -6.73 4.73 -2.31
C LEU A 227 -8.00 4.60 -1.45
N GLU A 228 -8.61 5.72 -1.06
CA GLU A 228 -9.89 5.72 -0.35
C GLU A 228 -10.99 5.07 -1.19
N GLY A 229 -11.88 4.32 -0.53
CA GLY A 229 -12.96 3.57 -1.18
C GLY A 229 -12.52 2.31 -1.93
N LYS A 230 -11.21 1.98 -1.93
CA LYS A 230 -10.76 0.66 -2.41
C LYS A 230 -11.14 -0.42 -1.40
N THR A 231 -11.67 -1.52 -1.90
CA THR A 231 -12.05 -2.70 -1.11
C THR A 231 -11.14 -3.87 -1.43
N LEU A 232 -11.05 -4.81 -0.49
CA LEU A 232 -10.29 -6.05 -0.71
C LEU A 232 -10.90 -6.88 -1.84
N GLN A 233 -10.03 -7.41 -2.69
CA GLN A 233 -10.41 -8.30 -3.77
C GLN A 233 -9.78 -9.69 -3.57
N GLY A 234 -10.53 -10.73 -3.91
CA GLY A 234 -10.04 -12.09 -3.95
C GLY A 234 -9.28 -12.38 -5.26
N GLY A 235 -8.10 -12.99 -5.13
CA GLY A 235 -7.29 -13.53 -6.21
C GLY A 235 -7.41 -15.05 -6.34
N ALA A 236 -6.63 -15.64 -7.24
CA ALA A 236 -6.67 -17.08 -7.51
C ALA A 236 -6.14 -17.96 -6.36
N ASN A 237 -5.30 -17.37 -5.50
CA ASN A 237 -4.59 -18.02 -4.40
C ASN A 237 -4.56 -17.16 -3.11
N GLY A 238 -5.50 -16.22 -2.95
CA GLY A 238 -5.60 -15.39 -1.74
C GLY A 238 -6.18 -14.00 -1.96
N LEU A 239 -5.65 -12.99 -1.27
CA LEU A 239 -6.08 -11.59 -1.35
C LEU A 239 -5.18 -10.82 -2.31
N LEU A 240 -5.76 -9.99 -3.18
CA LEU A 240 -4.97 -9.13 -4.05
C LEU A 240 -4.64 -7.81 -3.33
N PRO A 241 -3.36 -7.40 -3.31
CA PRO A 241 -3.01 -6.04 -2.90
C PRO A 241 -3.52 -5.03 -3.93
N VAL A 242 -3.75 -3.79 -3.48
CA VAL A 242 -4.05 -2.68 -4.37
C VAL A 242 -2.75 -2.24 -5.02
N ASP A 243 -2.67 -2.32 -6.35
CA ASP A 243 -1.51 -1.83 -7.11
C ASP A 243 -1.61 -0.30 -7.32
N LEU A 244 -0.55 0.41 -6.95
CA LEU A 244 -0.31 1.82 -7.25
C LEU A 244 1.01 1.92 -8.03
N ASP A 245 0.92 1.92 -9.36
CA ASP A 245 2.04 1.71 -10.27
C ASP A 245 2.77 0.38 -9.97
N GLU A 246 4.01 0.44 -9.47
CA GLU A 246 4.82 -0.72 -9.08
C GLU A 246 4.83 -0.96 -7.55
N LEU A 247 4.09 -0.14 -6.78
CA LEU A 247 3.93 -0.30 -5.34
C LEU A 247 2.69 -1.12 -5.03
N LYS A 248 2.85 -2.24 -4.30
CA LYS A 248 1.75 -3.06 -3.80
C LYS A 248 1.32 -2.60 -2.43
N VAL A 249 0.03 -2.31 -2.24
CA VAL A 249 -0.48 -1.75 -0.98
C VAL A 249 -1.53 -2.68 -0.38
N MET A 250 -1.41 -2.95 0.92
CA MET A 250 -2.43 -3.60 1.72
C MET A 250 -2.64 -2.80 3.01
N SER A 251 -3.88 -2.54 3.39
CA SER A 251 -4.21 -1.82 4.63
C SER A 251 -5.39 -2.48 5.32
N LEU A 252 -5.34 -2.52 6.67
CA LEU A 252 -6.51 -2.90 7.47
C LEU A 252 -7.66 -1.91 7.27
N GLY A 253 -7.39 -0.67 6.84
CA GLY A 253 -8.41 0.30 6.46
C GLY A 253 -9.32 -0.17 5.31
N PHE A 254 -8.86 -1.09 4.44
CA PHE A 254 -9.70 -1.65 3.37
C PHE A 254 -10.77 -2.63 3.87
N LEU A 255 -10.66 -3.07 5.13
CA LEU A 255 -11.66 -3.92 5.79
C LEU A 255 -12.80 -3.11 6.42
N LEU A 256 -12.63 -1.79 6.55
CA LEU A 256 -13.61 -0.92 7.20
C LEU A 256 -14.69 -0.53 6.18
N PRO A 257 -15.96 -0.89 6.42
CA PRO A 257 -17.07 -0.49 5.54
C PRO A 257 -17.28 1.02 5.53
N ASP A 258 -16.99 1.65 6.67
CA ASP A 258 -17.15 3.07 6.92
C ASP A 258 -15.89 3.58 7.64
N PRO A 259 -15.13 4.51 7.04
CA PRO A 259 -13.91 5.06 7.64
C PRO A 259 -14.17 5.89 8.91
N ASP A 260 -15.40 6.39 9.12
CA ASP A 260 -15.76 7.18 10.30
C ASP A 260 -16.17 6.31 11.50
N GLN A 261 -16.28 4.98 11.32
CA GLN A 261 -16.63 4.07 12.40
C GLN A 261 -15.42 3.69 13.26
N ALA A 262 -15.58 3.86 14.57
CA ALA A 262 -14.59 3.44 15.55
C ALA A 262 -14.41 1.91 15.53
N VAL A 263 -13.19 1.46 15.30
CA VAL A 263 -12.86 0.03 15.25
C VAL A 263 -12.61 -0.52 16.64
N ILE A 264 -13.57 -1.30 17.16
CA ILE A 264 -13.50 -1.92 18.50
C ILE A 264 -13.11 -3.41 18.37
N TRP A 265 -11.93 -3.68 17.81
CA TRP A 265 -11.45 -5.06 17.67
C TRP A 265 -10.66 -5.51 18.89
N ARG A 266 -10.89 -6.76 19.32
CA ARG A 266 -10.10 -7.42 20.37
C ARG A 266 -8.78 -7.92 19.78
N GLY A 267 -7.73 -7.99 20.60
CA GLY A 267 -6.37 -8.41 20.19
C GLY A 267 -6.33 -9.65 19.27
N PRO A 268 -7.03 -10.76 19.59
CA PRO A 268 -7.04 -11.95 18.74
C PRO A 268 -7.57 -11.71 17.30
N LEU A 269 -8.57 -10.84 17.13
CA LEU A 269 -9.08 -10.49 15.80
C LEU A 269 -8.04 -9.71 14.99
N LYS A 270 -7.35 -8.77 15.63
CA LYS A 270 -6.27 -8.01 14.99
C LYS A 270 -5.11 -8.92 14.59
N MET A 271 -4.70 -9.82 15.48
CA MET A 271 -3.69 -10.84 15.18
C MET A 271 -4.10 -11.72 13.99
N GLY A 272 -5.37 -12.14 13.96
CA GLY A 272 -5.93 -12.93 12.86
C GLY A 272 -5.82 -12.21 11.53
N ALA A 273 -6.24 -10.94 11.48
CA ALA A 273 -6.17 -10.12 10.26
C ALA A 273 -4.72 -9.87 9.81
N ILE A 274 -3.80 -9.57 10.74
CA ILE A 274 -2.37 -9.41 10.44
C ILE A 274 -1.80 -10.73 9.88
N LYS A 275 -2.11 -11.87 10.52
CA LYS A 275 -1.68 -13.20 10.04
C LYS A 275 -2.23 -13.49 8.64
N GLN A 276 -3.50 -13.17 8.39
CA GLN A 276 -4.12 -13.31 7.07
C GLN A 276 -3.41 -12.45 6.03
N PHE A 277 -3.09 -11.19 6.33
CA PHE A 277 -2.37 -10.32 5.38
C PHE A 277 -0.95 -10.78 5.08
N LEU A 278 -0.25 -11.35 6.06
CA LEU A 278 1.09 -11.90 5.85
C LEU A 278 1.07 -13.25 5.11
N LYS A 279 0.00 -14.05 5.27
CA LYS A 279 -0.14 -15.40 4.72
C LYS A 279 -0.79 -15.42 3.34
N ASP A 280 -1.90 -14.70 3.20
CA ASP A 280 -2.86 -14.88 2.10
C ASP A 280 -2.77 -13.76 1.06
N VAL A 281 -2.11 -12.64 1.33
CA VAL A 281 -1.95 -11.59 0.32
C VAL A 281 -0.95 -12.02 -0.75
N GLU A 282 -1.36 -11.88 -2.01
CA GLU A 282 -0.57 -12.17 -3.20
C GLU A 282 0.47 -11.07 -3.48
N TRP A 283 1.44 -10.93 -2.57
CA TRP A 283 2.55 -9.98 -2.70
C TRP A 283 3.43 -10.22 -3.94
N GLY A 284 3.54 -11.47 -4.40
CA GLY A 284 4.51 -11.87 -5.41
C GLY A 284 5.94 -11.82 -4.87
N ASP A 285 6.91 -11.62 -5.76
CA ASP A 285 8.32 -11.49 -5.38
C ASP A 285 8.65 -10.02 -5.10
N LEU A 286 9.01 -9.71 -3.85
CA LEU A 286 9.32 -8.37 -3.40
C LEU A 286 10.78 -8.27 -2.97
N ASP A 287 11.39 -7.11 -3.26
CA ASP A 287 12.68 -6.77 -2.69
C ASP A 287 12.50 -6.21 -1.27
N TYR A 288 11.43 -5.43 -1.04
CA TYR A 288 11.11 -4.86 0.27
C TYR A 288 9.62 -4.98 0.59
N LEU A 289 9.30 -5.34 1.84
CA LEU A 289 8.00 -5.14 2.47
C LEU A 289 8.18 -4.14 3.61
N VAL A 290 7.59 -2.95 3.47
CA VAL A 290 7.54 -1.91 4.50
C VAL A 290 6.24 -2.08 5.28
N ILE A 291 6.32 -2.16 6.59
CA ILE A 291 5.17 -2.42 7.47
C ILE A 291 4.96 -1.21 8.38
N ASP A 292 3.82 -0.54 8.24
CA ASP A 292 3.41 0.55 9.11
C ASP A 292 2.63 0.00 10.31
N SER A 293 3.25 0.00 11.48
CA SER A 293 2.66 -0.50 12.73
C SER A 293 1.83 0.58 13.42
N PRO A 294 0.79 0.30 14.22
CA PRO A 294 0.20 1.31 15.10
C PRO A 294 1.22 1.86 16.12
N PRO A 295 0.96 3.04 16.72
CA PRO A 295 1.83 3.62 17.73
C PRO A 295 1.91 2.76 19.00
N GLY A 296 3.06 2.78 19.64
CA GLY A 296 3.35 2.05 20.87
C GLY A 296 3.99 0.69 20.62
N THR A 297 4.03 -0.12 21.67
CA THR A 297 4.62 -1.47 21.68
C THR A 297 3.57 -2.50 22.11
N GLY A 298 2.34 -2.34 21.59
CA GLY A 298 1.18 -3.17 21.89
C GLY A 298 1.15 -4.50 21.14
N ASP A 299 -0.03 -5.10 21.05
CA ASP A 299 -0.22 -6.44 20.49
C ASP A 299 0.11 -6.49 18.99
N GLU A 300 -0.19 -5.45 18.22
CA GLU A 300 -0.04 -5.43 16.77
C GLU A 300 1.44 -5.42 16.31
N PRO A 301 2.31 -4.48 16.76
CA PRO A 301 3.74 -4.56 16.47
C PRO A 301 4.36 -5.87 16.96
N LEU A 302 3.93 -6.36 18.13
CA LEU A 302 4.40 -7.63 18.69
C LEU A 302 4.04 -8.80 17.76
N SER A 303 2.81 -8.82 17.27
CA SER A 303 2.30 -9.85 16.37
C SER A 303 3.05 -9.88 15.06
N VAL A 304 3.33 -8.72 14.45
CA VAL A 304 4.15 -8.64 13.24
C VAL A 304 5.54 -9.22 13.47
N CYS A 305 6.19 -8.83 14.57
CA CYS A 305 7.53 -9.34 14.89
C CYS A 305 7.53 -10.85 15.10
N GLN A 306 6.53 -11.39 15.81
CA GLN A 306 6.41 -12.82 16.10
C GLN A 306 6.03 -13.66 14.89
N LEU A 307 5.09 -13.19 14.06
CA LEU A 307 4.61 -13.90 12.88
C LEU A 307 5.68 -13.93 11.78
N ILE A 308 6.40 -12.82 11.58
CA ILE A 308 7.48 -12.76 10.58
C ILE A 308 8.72 -13.50 11.09
N GLY A 309 9.03 -13.39 12.38
CA GLY A 309 10.18 -14.03 13.03
C GLY A 309 11.53 -13.40 12.66
N ASN A 310 11.82 -13.30 11.36
CA ASN A 310 13.07 -12.78 10.81
C ASN A 310 12.84 -11.42 10.13
N LEU A 311 12.62 -10.38 10.93
CA LEU A 311 12.61 -9.00 10.44
C LEU A 311 14.05 -8.54 10.17
N ASP A 312 14.28 -7.92 9.01
CA ASP A 312 15.60 -7.38 8.64
C ASP A 312 15.92 -6.08 9.41
N GLY A 313 14.89 -5.38 9.87
CA GLY A 313 15.05 -4.38 10.90
C GLY A 313 13.85 -3.47 11.12
N ALA A 314 14.03 -2.54 12.06
CA ALA A 314 13.04 -1.56 12.45
C ALA A 314 13.54 -0.12 12.26
N VAL A 315 12.68 0.74 11.73
CA VAL A 315 12.86 2.19 11.71
C VAL A 315 11.99 2.80 12.81
N VAL A 316 12.59 3.57 13.73
CA VAL A 316 11.87 4.19 14.84
C VAL A 316 11.66 5.67 14.57
N VAL A 317 10.41 6.10 14.48
CA VAL A 317 10.02 7.50 14.21
C VAL A 317 9.68 8.21 15.50
N THR A 318 10.20 9.43 15.64
CA THR A 318 9.96 10.28 16.82
C THR A 318 9.86 11.76 16.47
N THR A 319 9.61 12.59 17.48
CA THR A 319 9.68 14.05 17.42
C THR A 319 10.75 14.55 18.39
N PRO A 320 11.34 15.74 18.18
CA PRO A 320 12.43 16.26 19.04
C PRO A 320 12.09 16.52 20.52
N GLN A 321 10.82 16.50 20.89
CA GLN A 321 10.35 16.88 22.22
C GLN A 321 10.85 15.91 23.29
N LYS A 322 11.31 16.44 24.44
CA LYS A 322 11.82 15.61 25.56
C LYS A 322 10.83 14.54 26.04
N VAL A 323 9.52 14.83 26.00
CA VAL A 323 8.48 13.86 26.41
C VAL A 323 8.44 12.64 25.49
N ALA A 324 8.79 12.80 24.21
CA ALA A 324 8.87 11.68 23.25
C ALA A 324 10.06 10.75 23.53
N ALA A 325 11.02 11.16 24.36
CA ALA A 325 12.23 10.39 24.60
C ALA A 325 11.99 9.04 25.27
N VAL A 326 11.03 9.01 26.21
CA VAL A 326 10.63 7.78 26.90
C VAL A 326 10.06 6.77 25.91
N ASP A 327 9.26 7.25 24.96
CA ASP A 327 8.55 6.43 23.98
C ASP A 327 9.50 5.81 22.94
N VAL A 328 10.53 6.56 22.53
CA VAL A 328 11.62 6.03 21.67
C VAL A 328 12.41 4.96 22.40
N ARG A 329 12.79 5.19 23.66
CA ARG A 329 13.55 4.20 24.45
C ARG A 329 12.76 2.90 24.64
N LYS A 330 11.45 2.99 24.84
CA LYS A 330 10.55 1.82 24.88
C LYS A 330 10.55 1.07 23.55
N SER A 331 10.41 1.77 22.43
CA SER A 331 10.41 1.18 21.08
C SER A 331 11.73 0.47 20.75
N ILE A 332 12.87 1.07 21.10
CA ILE A 332 14.20 0.45 20.91
C ILE A 332 14.36 -0.78 21.82
N THR A 333 13.96 -0.69 23.08
CA THR A 333 14.00 -1.82 24.02
C THR A 333 13.12 -2.97 23.56
N PHE A 334 11.93 -2.67 23.04
CA PHE A 334 11.03 -3.63 22.42
C PHE A 334 11.69 -4.38 21.26
N CYS A 335 12.35 -3.65 20.34
CA CYS A 335 13.10 -4.28 19.24
C CYS A 335 14.18 -5.24 19.77
N ARG A 336 14.94 -4.83 20.78
CA ARG A 336 15.98 -5.67 21.42
C ARG A 336 15.43 -6.94 22.04
N GLN A 337 14.30 -6.83 22.75
CA GLN A 337 13.65 -8.00 23.38
C GLN A 337 13.18 -9.02 22.36
N LEU A 338 12.80 -8.57 21.16
CA LEU A 338 12.34 -9.41 20.06
C LEU A 338 13.46 -9.79 19.08
N GLY A 339 14.71 -9.38 19.35
CA GLY A 339 15.84 -9.64 18.46
C GLY A 339 15.80 -8.91 17.12
N VAL A 340 14.97 -7.87 16.99
CA VAL A 340 14.83 -7.09 15.75
C VAL A 340 15.93 -6.02 15.69
N PRO A 341 16.77 -5.99 14.62
CA PRO A 341 17.78 -4.96 14.44
C PRO A 341 17.15 -3.57 14.29
N VAL A 342 17.64 -2.57 15.01
CA VAL A 342 17.21 -1.17 14.80
C VAL A 342 18.06 -0.56 13.70
N LEU A 343 17.46 -0.34 12.52
CA LEU A 343 18.12 0.29 11.37
C LEU A 343 18.44 1.76 11.66
N GLY A 344 17.59 2.41 12.45
CA GLY A 344 17.90 3.69 13.07
C GLY A 344 16.67 4.49 13.46
N VAL A 345 16.94 5.67 14.02
CA VAL A 345 15.93 6.63 14.48
C VAL A 345 15.77 7.75 13.46
N VAL A 346 14.52 8.06 13.09
CA VAL A 346 14.15 9.23 12.31
C VAL A 346 13.47 10.24 13.24
N GLU A 347 14.01 11.46 13.29
CA GLU A 347 13.41 12.57 14.02
C GLU A 347 12.56 13.42 13.07
N ASN A 348 11.24 13.20 13.08
CA ASN A 348 10.29 13.96 12.28
C ASN A 348 9.87 15.27 12.97
N MET A 349 9.35 16.22 12.19
CA MET A 349 8.92 17.55 12.66
C MET A 349 10.03 18.33 13.39
N SER A 350 11.29 18.16 12.95
CA SER A 350 12.47 18.80 13.53
C SER A 350 12.74 20.15 12.86
N GLY A 351 12.05 21.18 13.36
CA GLY A 351 12.05 22.52 12.76
C GLY A 351 10.96 22.68 11.70
N PHE A 352 11.01 23.79 10.98
CA PHE A 352 10.05 24.20 9.95
C PHE A 352 10.79 24.74 8.74
N ALA A 353 10.54 24.17 7.57
CA ALA A 353 11.07 24.64 6.31
C ALA A 353 10.21 25.80 5.79
N CYS A 354 10.75 27.01 5.78
CA CYS A 354 10.03 28.19 5.30
C CYS A 354 9.74 28.06 3.79
N PRO A 355 8.47 28.12 3.35
CA PRO A 355 8.14 27.97 1.92
C PRO A 355 8.61 29.15 1.06
N LYS A 356 8.96 30.29 1.67
CA LYS A 356 9.41 31.49 0.97
C LYS A 356 10.93 31.53 0.73
N CYS A 357 11.72 31.14 1.72
CA CYS A 357 13.18 31.27 1.68
C CYS A 357 13.95 29.96 1.85
N GLY A 358 13.28 28.84 2.16
CA GLY A 358 13.91 27.54 2.38
C GLY A 358 14.68 27.43 3.71
N GLU A 359 14.73 28.49 4.51
CA GLU A 359 15.38 28.47 5.83
C GLU A 359 14.64 27.52 6.77
N ILE A 360 15.41 26.70 7.50
CA ILE A 360 14.88 25.79 8.51
C ILE A 360 14.94 26.48 9.88
N SER A 361 13.78 26.85 10.41
CA SER A 361 13.67 27.46 11.74
C SER A 361 13.28 26.41 12.78
N ALA A 362 13.94 26.41 13.94
CA ALA A 362 13.56 25.56 15.06
C ALA A 362 12.27 26.08 15.71
N VAL A 363 11.13 25.43 15.44
CA VAL A 363 9.83 25.75 16.08
C VAL A 363 9.78 25.19 17.51
N PHE A 364 10.39 24.03 17.72
CA PHE A 364 10.54 23.38 19.01
C PHE A 364 12.03 23.07 19.28
N SER A 365 12.30 22.31 20.35
CA SER A 365 13.64 21.72 20.54
C SER A 365 14.04 20.87 19.31
N THR A 366 15.32 20.65 19.10
CA THR A 366 15.86 19.81 18.01
C THR A 366 16.89 18.82 18.57
N GLY A 367 17.09 17.70 17.88
CA GLY A 367 18.16 16.75 18.20
C GLY A 367 17.88 15.82 19.38
N GLY A 368 16.65 15.79 19.90
CA GLY A 368 16.23 14.86 20.94
C GLY A 368 16.35 13.40 20.47
N GLY A 369 15.87 13.10 19.26
CA GLY A 369 15.99 11.79 18.64
C GLY A 369 17.45 11.36 18.42
N LYS A 370 18.30 12.30 17.97
CA LYS A 370 19.73 12.08 17.78
C LYS A 370 20.46 11.79 19.09
N GLN A 371 20.14 12.52 20.16
CA GLN A 371 20.73 12.23 21.46
C GLN A 371 20.34 10.84 21.96
N ILE A 372 19.05 10.48 21.84
CA ILE A 372 18.56 9.17 22.29
C ILE A 372 19.18 8.03 21.49
N SER A 373 19.36 8.20 20.17
CA SER A 373 19.99 7.16 19.34
C SER A 373 21.44 6.91 19.78
N VAL A 374 22.19 7.96 20.11
CA VAL A 374 23.54 7.86 20.69
C VAL A 374 23.50 7.16 22.05
N ASP A 375 22.65 7.62 22.97
CA ASP A 375 22.53 7.04 24.32
C ASP A 375 22.15 5.56 24.30
N MET A 376 21.31 5.18 23.32
CA MET A 376 20.86 3.81 23.15
C MET A 376 21.77 3.01 22.23
N GLY A 377 22.83 3.58 21.65
CA GLY A 377 23.75 2.87 20.75
C GLY A 377 23.08 2.32 19.50
N VAL A 378 22.17 3.09 18.89
CA VAL A 378 21.52 2.76 17.61
C VAL A 378 21.76 3.86 16.57
N PRO A 379 21.68 3.57 15.25
CA PRO A 379 21.94 4.58 14.23
C PRO A 379 20.92 5.74 14.27
N PHE A 380 21.37 6.92 13.86
CA PHE A 380 20.50 8.06 13.57
C PHE A 380 20.40 8.22 12.06
N LEU A 381 19.19 8.12 11.50
CA LEU A 381 18.99 8.19 10.05
C LEU A 381 18.86 9.64 9.56
N GLY A 382 18.31 10.53 10.37
CA GLY A 382 18.18 11.93 10.01
C GLY A 382 17.04 12.65 10.72
N SER A 383 16.99 13.96 10.48
CA SER A 383 15.94 14.86 10.95
C SER A 383 15.15 15.39 9.76
N ILE A 384 13.83 15.35 9.84
CA ILE A 384 12.90 15.84 8.82
C ILE A 384 12.19 17.07 9.38
N PRO A 385 12.36 18.27 8.80
CA PRO A 385 11.61 19.45 9.22
C PRO A 385 10.13 19.37 8.82
N MET A 386 9.27 20.15 9.47
CA MET A 386 7.90 20.36 9.02
C MET A 386 7.92 21.11 7.69
N ASP A 387 7.27 20.53 6.68
CA ASP A 387 7.14 21.11 5.35
C ASP A 387 5.65 21.08 4.95
N PRO A 388 4.99 22.24 4.75
CA PRO A 388 3.60 22.31 4.32
C PRO A 388 3.31 21.56 3.01
N ALA A 389 4.32 21.42 2.14
CA ALA A 389 4.17 20.69 0.90
C ALA A 389 4.01 19.18 1.14
N ILE A 390 4.59 18.61 2.21
CA ILE A 390 4.33 17.21 2.60
C ILE A 390 2.87 17.03 3.00
N VAL A 391 2.35 17.94 3.82
CA VAL A 391 0.95 17.86 4.29
C VAL A 391 -0.01 17.93 3.11
N THR A 392 0.17 18.93 2.24
CA THR A 392 -0.65 19.11 1.03
C THR A 392 -0.58 17.89 0.10
N ALA A 393 0.60 17.29 -0.03
CA ALA A 393 0.82 16.10 -0.83
C ALA A 393 0.05 14.89 -0.25
N CYS A 394 0.21 14.62 1.06
CA CYS A 394 -0.49 13.55 1.77
C CYS A 394 -2.01 13.70 1.70
N ASP A 395 -2.53 14.89 1.98
CA ASP A 395 -3.98 15.16 1.98
C ASP A 395 -4.60 15.06 0.58
N SER A 396 -3.80 15.28 -0.47
CA SER A 396 -4.23 15.10 -1.86
C SER A 396 -3.99 13.68 -2.40
N GLY A 397 -3.61 12.72 -1.56
CA GLY A 397 -3.37 11.32 -1.94
C GLY A 397 -2.16 11.13 -2.86
N ARG A 398 -1.20 12.06 -2.80
CA ARG A 398 -0.05 12.13 -3.71
C ARG A 398 1.25 12.04 -2.94
N PRO A 399 2.03 10.94 -3.06
CA PRO A 399 3.27 10.79 -2.31
C PRO A 399 4.29 11.91 -2.57
N PHE A 400 4.71 12.60 -1.50
CA PHE A 400 5.57 13.78 -1.59
C PHE A 400 6.88 13.54 -2.37
N VAL A 401 7.60 12.45 -2.08
CA VAL A 401 8.90 12.17 -2.71
C VAL A 401 8.79 11.98 -4.23
N ARG A 402 7.62 11.63 -4.76
CA ARG A 402 7.37 11.53 -6.20
C ARG A 402 7.17 12.89 -6.87
N HIS A 403 6.43 13.79 -6.22
CA HIS A 403 6.06 15.09 -6.80
C HIS A 403 7.08 16.21 -6.56
N ALA A 404 7.92 16.05 -5.53
CA ALA A 404 8.91 17.05 -5.14
C ALA A 404 10.33 16.45 -5.12
N ALA A 405 10.68 15.62 -6.10
CA ALA A 405 11.95 14.86 -6.12
C ALA A 405 13.22 15.74 -6.04
N ALA A 406 13.15 16.99 -6.53
CA ALA A 406 14.24 17.96 -6.46
C ALA A 406 14.24 18.84 -5.18
N SER A 407 13.25 18.67 -4.30
CA SER A 407 13.15 19.48 -3.08
C SER A 407 14.27 19.17 -2.07
N PRO A 408 14.64 20.15 -1.20
CA PRO A 408 15.52 19.88 -0.07
C PRO A 408 15.05 18.71 0.80
N MET A 409 13.73 18.54 0.91
CA MET A 409 13.11 17.45 1.65
C MET A 409 13.32 16.09 0.98
N ALA A 410 13.17 15.99 -0.35
CA ALA A 410 13.47 14.75 -1.07
C ALA A 410 14.94 14.35 -0.93
N LYS A 411 15.86 15.31 -0.83
CA LYS A 411 17.26 15.04 -0.50
C LYS A 411 17.41 14.44 0.91
N ILE A 412 16.77 15.01 1.92
CA ILE A 412 16.76 14.45 3.29
C ILE A 412 16.19 13.03 3.30
N MET A 413 15.10 12.78 2.58
CA MET A 413 14.52 11.44 2.47
C MET A 413 15.48 10.46 1.80
N ARG A 414 16.16 10.85 0.72
CA ARG A 414 17.20 10.03 0.07
C ARG A 414 18.31 9.63 1.04
N GLU A 415 18.78 10.58 1.85
CA GLU A 415 19.77 10.33 2.90
C GLU A 415 19.28 9.32 3.95
N ILE A 416 18.01 9.42 4.39
CA ILE A 416 17.40 8.47 5.34
C ILE A 416 17.30 7.06 4.77
N ILE A 417 17.12 6.94 3.45
CA ILE A 417 16.95 5.64 2.77
C ILE A 417 18.30 4.98 2.46
N ARG A 418 19.40 5.74 2.33
CA ARG A 418 20.71 5.19 1.99
C ARG A 418 21.12 4.02 2.91
N PRO A 419 20.99 4.10 4.26
CA PRO A 419 21.28 2.97 5.14
C PRO A 419 20.33 1.77 4.96
N ILE A 420 19.09 2.00 4.56
CA ILE A 420 18.09 0.95 4.28
C ILE A 420 18.47 0.18 2.99
N LEU A 421 18.99 0.87 1.99
CA LEU A 421 19.50 0.27 0.76
C LEU A 421 20.84 -0.42 0.93
N ALA A 422 21.62 -0.03 1.93
CA ALA A 422 22.86 -0.71 2.31
C ALA A 422 22.62 -2.11 2.93
N LEU A 423 21.36 -2.49 3.16
CA LEU A 423 21.00 -3.89 3.46
C LEU A 423 21.19 -4.81 2.25
N GLU A 424 21.30 -4.26 1.03
CA GLU A 424 21.62 -5.05 -0.16
C GLU A 424 23.12 -5.42 -0.21
N PRO A 425 23.52 -6.45 -0.97
CA PRO A 425 24.93 -6.74 -1.22
C PRO A 425 25.63 -5.50 -1.82
N ALA A 426 26.87 -5.23 -1.40
CA ALA A 426 27.59 -3.97 -1.70
C ALA A 426 27.58 -3.55 -3.19
N ALA A 427 27.63 -4.51 -4.13
CA ALA A 427 27.58 -4.25 -5.57
C ALA A 427 26.21 -3.70 -6.03
N ALA A 428 25.11 -4.19 -5.45
CA ALA A 428 23.76 -3.70 -5.74
C ALA A 428 23.54 -2.33 -5.08
N SER A 429 23.96 -2.14 -3.83
CA SER A 429 23.84 -0.87 -3.13
C SER A 429 24.56 0.27 -3.84
N ALA A 430 25.78 0.06 -4.35
CA ALA A 430 26.54 1.08 -5.07
C ALA A 430 25.82 1.57 -6.34
N THR A 431 25.30 0.64 -7.16
CA THR A 431 24.55 0.97 -8.38
C THR A 431 23.25 1.73 -8.07
N ILE A 432 22.61 1.42 -6.95
CA ILE A 432 21.36 2.08 -6.53
C ILE A 432 21.64 3.46 -5.94
N ILE A 433 22.70 3.61 -5.13
CA ILE A 433 23.14 4.90 -4.60
C ILE A 433 23.56 5.81 -5.75
N GLU A 434 24.31 5.30 -6.74
CA GLU A 434 24.60 6.03 -7.98
C GLU A 434 23.33 6.40 -8.74
N ARG A 435 22.28 5.56 -8.81
CA ARG A 435 20.99 5.95 -9.41
C ARG A 435 20.23 7.01 -8.60
N ILE A 436 20.40 7.04 -7.28
CA ILE A 436 19.80 8.05 -6.37
C ILE A 436 20.51 9.41 -6.50
N GLU A 437 21.82 9.36 -6.70
CA GLU A 437 22.69 10.52 -6.88
C GLU A 437 22.63 11.04 -8.34
N ASN A 438 22.52 10.15 -9.33
CA ASN A 438 22.42 10.51 -10.76
C ASN A 438 20.99 10.86 -11.22
N LYS A 439 19.92 10.47 -10.48
CA LYS A 439 18.57 11.05 -10.69
C LYS A 439 18.47 12.50 -10.20
N GLU A 440 19.50 13.02 -9.56
CA GLU A 440 19.65 14.45 -9.24
C GLU A 440 19.98 15.29 -10.50
N GLU A 441 20.28 14.65 -11.64
CA GLU A 441 20.53 15.29 -12.95
C GLU A 441 19.38 15.08 -13.96
N THR A 442 18.12 15.24 -13.55
CA THR A 442 17.10 15.53 -14.57
C THR A 442 17.22 17.01 -14.92
N ASN A 443 17.88 17.30 -16.03
CA ASN A 443 17.94 18.63 -16.62
C ASN A 443 16.56 19.30 -16.53
N MET A 444 16.54 20.50 -15.96
CA MET A 444 15.30 21.27 -15.82
C MET A 444 14.92 21.79 -17.20
N LYS A 445 13.66 21.65 -17.61
CA LYS A 445 13.16 22.16 -18.90
C LYS A 445 12.14 23.26 -18.66
N ILE A 446 12.55 24.46 -19.01
CA ILE A 446 11.78 25.69 -18.86
C ILE A 446 11.04 25.98 -20.17
N ALA A 447 9.72 26.01 -20.13
CA ALA A 447 8.88 26.46 -21.23
C ALA A 447 8.67 27.98 -21.16
N ILE A 448 8.89 28.67 -22.29
CA ILE A 448 8.73 30.12 -22.41
C ILE A 448 7.87 30.42 -23.63
N PRO A 449 6.64 30.94 -23.47
CA PRO A 449 5.76 31.31 -24.57
C PRO A 449 6.33 32.52 -25.30
N LEU A 450 6.43 32.45 -26.63
CA LEU A 450 7.09 33.45 -27.45
C LEU A 450 6.12 34.29 -28.27
N ALA A 451 6.43 35.58 -28.36
CA ALA A 451 5.96 36.53 -29.37
C ALA A 451 7.17 37.34 -29.85
N ASP A 452 7.37 37.44 -31.17
CA ASP A 452 8.53 38.14 -31.77
C ASP A 452 9.91 37.71 -31.21
N GLY A 453 10.06 36.43 -30.85
CA GLY A 453 11.30 35.86 -30.34
C GLY A 453 11.63 36.20 -28.88
N LYS A 454 10.73 36.88 -28.17
CA LYS A 454 10.81 37.18 -26.73
C LYS A 454 9.61 36.61 -25.99
N LEU A 455 9.65 36.63 -24.66
CA LEU A 455 8.52 36.24 -23.84
C LEU A 455 7.26 37.04 -24.17
N SER A 456 6.16 36.34 -24.45
CA SER A 456 4.85 36.95 -24.65
C SER A 456 4.28 37.49 -23.35
N ALA A 457 3.80 38.74 -23.39
CA ALA A 457 3.10 39.38 -22.27
C ALA A 457 1.75 38.70 -21.96
N HIS A 458 1.13 38.04 -22.95
CA HIS A 458 -0.14 37.34 -22.80
C HIS A 458 0.01 35.89 -23.27
N PHE A 459 -0.16 34.95 -22.34
CA PHE A 459 0.03 33.53 -22.59
C PHE A 459 -0.84 33.00 -23.76
N GLY A 460 -2.10 33.47 -23.89
CA GLY A 460 -3.02 33.02 -24.94
C GLY A 460 -2.72 33.51 -26.36
N HIS A 461 -1.71 34.38 -26.54
CA HIS A 461 -1.31 34.93 -27.84
C HIS A 461 0.06 34.43 -28.31
N CYS A 462 0.61 33.41 -27.68
CA CYS A 462 1.88 32.85 -28.12
C CYS A 462 1.71 31.96 -29.36
N GLU A 463 2.62 32.14 -30.32
CA GLU A 463 2.68 31.33 -31.55
C GLU A 463 3.65 30.16 -31.39
N ARG A 464 4.63 30.29 -30.50
CA ARG A 464 5.71 29.31 -30.27
C ARG A 464 6.08 29.22 -28.79
N PHE A 465 6.75 28.15 -28.42
CA PHE A 465 7.37 27.95 -27.12
C PHE A 465 8.87 27.71 -27.29
N ALA A 466 9.71 28.41 -26.53
CA ALA A 466 11.08 27.97 -26.29
C ALA A 466 11.09 26.99 -25.12
N LEU A 467 11.54 25.77 -25.37
CA LEU A 467 11.93 24.81 -24.33
C LEU A 467 13.43 24.94 -24.10
N ILE A 468 13.80 25.41 -22.91
CA ILE A 468 15.19 25.56 -22.51
C ILE A 468 15.52 24.50 -21.49
N GLU A 469 16.44 23.63 -21.86
CA GLU A 469 17.08 22.67 -20.98
C GLU A 469 18.22 23.36 -20.23
N VAL A 470 18.18 23.29 -18.90
CA VAL A 470 19.14 23.95 -18.01
C VAL A 470 19.67 22.97 -16.98
N ASP A 471 20.88 23.26 -16.51
CA ASP A 471 21.51 22.64 -15.35
C ASP A 471 21.39 23.62 -14.15
N PRO A 472 20.52 23.34 -13.18
CA PRO A 472 20.36 24.17 -11.99
C PRO A 472 21.59 24.20 -11.07
N ALA A 473 22.40 23.13 -11.06
CA ALA A 473 23.58 23.02 -10.20
C ALA A 473 24.74 23.87 -10.74
N GLU A 474 24.99 23.78 -12.03
CA GLU A 474 26.04 24.55 -12.73
C GLU A 474 25.59 25.95 -13.14
N LYS A 475 24.30 26.26 -13.02
CA LYS A 475 23.66 27.51 -13.48
C LYS A 475 23.93 27.80 -14.96
N LYS A 476 23.80 26.78 -15.80
CA LYS A 476 24.05 26.86 -17.24
C LYS A 476 22.82 26.46 -18.05
N VAL A 477 22.62 27.16 -19.16
CA VAL A 477 21.72 26.69 -20.23
C VAL A 477 22.44 25.63 -21.04
N LEU A 478 21.83 24.47 -21.20
CA LEU A 478 22.39 23.32 -21.92
C LEU A 478 21.92 23.31 -23.38
N GLN A 479 20.62 23.44 -23.61
CA GLN A 479 20.02 23.36 -24.95
C GLN A 479 18.74 24.20 -25.03
N ARG A 480 18.44 24.70 -26.23
CA ARG A 480 17.16 25.34 -26.56
C ARG A 480 16.52 24.66 -27.76
N GLU A 481 15.21 24.45 -27.69
CA GLU A 481 14.36 23.98 -28.77
C GLU A 481 13.14 24.89 -28.90
N ASP A 482 12.86 25.42 -30.10
CA ASP A 482 11.69 26.25 -30.35
C ASP A 482 10.61 25.44 -31.08
N LEU A 483 9.44 25.32 -30.46
CA LEU A 483 8.32 24.55 -30.93
C LEU A 483 7.13 25.44 -31.31
N ASP A 484 6.41 25.07 -32.36
CA ASP A 484 5.16 25.74 -32.72
C ASP A 484 4.06 25.36 -31.73
N ALA A 485 3.33 26.35 -31.25
CA ALA A 485 2.26 26.13 -30.28
C ALA A 485 1.10 25.36 -30.95
N PRO A 486 0.57 24.30 -30.31
CA PRO A 486 -0.65 23.65 -30.77
C PRO A 486 -1.85 24.61 -30.65
N PRO A 487 -3.01 24.29 -31.27
CA PRO A 487 -4.22 25.10 -31.14
C PRO A 487 -4.56 25.42 -29.67
N HIS A 488 -4.97 26.65 -29.40
CA HIS A 488 -5.28 27.14 -28.05
C HIS A 488 -6.63 26.58 -27.54
N GLU A 489 -6.67 25.29 -27.23
CA GLU A 489 -7.79 24.61 -26.57
C GLU A 489 -7.56 24.51 -25.04
N PRO A 490 -8.60 24.71 -24.21
CA PRO A 490 -8.47 24.60 -22.76
C PRO A 490 -7.90 23.24 -22.33
N GLY A 491 -6.74 23.26 -21.66
CA GLY A 491 -6.08 22.05 -21.12
C GLY A 491 -5.13 21.32 -22.07
N LEU A 492 -5.07 21.68 -23.36
CA LEU A 492 -4.17 21.03 -24.32
C LEU A 492 -2.70 21.38 -24.06
N LEU A 493 -2.40 22.66 -23.82
CA LEU A 493 -1.03 23.16 -23.63
C LEU A 493 -0.31 22.58 -22.40
N PRO A 494 -0.93 22.51 -21.20
CA PRO A 494 -0.34 21.86 -20.03
C PRO A 494 0.11 20.43 -20.29
N LYS A 495 -0.78 19.60 -20.85
CA LYS A 495 -0.48 18.22 -21.19
C LYS A 495 0.63 18.13 -22.25
N TRP A 496 0.52 18.93 -23.31
CA TRP A 496 1.46 18.93 -24.42
C TRP A 496 2.90 19.32 -24.02
N LEU A 497 3.05 20.27 -23.09
CA LEU A 497 4.34 20.67 -22.52
C LEU A 497 4.86 19.62 -21.53
N ALA A 498 4.00 19.02 -20.71
CA ALA A 498 4.39 17.99 -19.75
C ALA A 498 4.90 16.72 -20.44
N GLU A 499 4.25 16.29 -21.54
CA GLU A 499 4.71 15.19 -22.39
C GLU A 499 6.09 15.43 -23.02
N ARG A 500 6.53 16.70 -23.12
CA ARG A 500 7.85 17.11 -23.61
C ARG A 500 8.87 17.34 -22.49
N GLY A 501 8.49 16.99 -21.26
CA GLY A 501 9.35 17.06 -20.09
C GLY A 501 9.52 18.46 -19.51
N ALA A 502 8.71 19.44 -19.91
CA ALA A 502 8.71 20.74 -19.25
C ALA A 502 8.29 20.59 -17.78
N ASN A 503 9.02 21.23 -16.88
CA ASN A 503 8.76 21.19 -15.44
C ASN A 503 8.60 22.58 -14.83
N LEU A 504 8.91 23.63 -15.60
CA LEU A 504 8.66 25.02 -15.27
C LEU A 504 8.11 25.74 -16.52
N ILE A 505 7.15 26.64 -16.34
CA ILE A 505 6.74 27.62 -17.33
C ILE A 505 6.94 29.03 -16.78
N ILE A 506 7.59 29.89 -17.56
CA ILE A 506 7.77 31.31 -17.26
C ILE A 506 6.92 32.09 -18.25
N ALA A 507 5.92 32.83 -17.77
CA ALA A 507 4.97 33.59 -18.58
C ALA A 507 4.95 35.08 -18.17
N GLY A 508 4.61 35.97 -19.11
CA GLY A 508 4.37 37.38 -18.80
C GLY A 508 3.06 37.57 -18.05
N GLY A 509 1.96 37.02 -18.59
CA GLY A 509 0.64 37.03 -17.96
C GLY A 509 -0.14 35.77 -18.28
N MET A 510 -0.77 35.17 -17.27
CA MET A 510 -1.53 33.92 -17.38
C MET A 510 -2.75 33.94 -16.46
N GLY A 511 -3.94 33.59 -16.98
CA GLY A 511 -5.17 33.50 -16.18
C GLY A 511 -5.13 32.38 -15.14
N GLN A 512 -5.80 32.58 -13.99
CA GLN A 512 -5.71 31.67 -12.82
C GLN A 512 -6.09 30.22 -13.16
N ARG A 513 -7.10 30.03 -14.01
CA ARG A 513 -7.52 28.68 -14.45
C ARG A 513 -6.42 27.96 -15.23
N ALA A 514 -5.68 28.66 -16.08
CA ALA A 514 -4.58 28.07 -16.84
C ALA A 514 -3.40 27.72 -15.91
N GLN A 515 -3.09 28.57 -14.94
CA GLN A 515 -2.07 28.28 -13.92
C GLN A 515 -2.39 26.97 -13.18
N GLY A 516 -3.65 26.77 -12.77
CA GLY A 516 -4.11 25.53 -12.14
C GLY A 516 -3.90 24.29 -13.00
N LEU A 517 -4.24 24.36 -14.30
CA LEU A 517 -4.08 23.23 -15.22
C LEU A 517 -2.60 22.85 -15.45
N PHE A 518 -1.68 23.82 -15.43
CA PHE A 518 -0.24 23.54 -15.49
C PHE A 518 0.27 22.82 -14.25
N VAL A 519 -0.17 23.27 -13.07
CA VAL A 519 0.16 22.64 -11.79
C VAL A 519 -0.41 21.21 -11.70
N GLU A 520 -1.62 20.97 -12.21
CA GLU A 520 -2.21 19.63 -12.33
C GLU A 520 -1.35 18.66 -13.15
N HIS A 521 -0.63 19.17 -14.16
CA HIS A 521 0.28 18.40 -15.01
C HIS A 521 1.74 18.42 -14.51
N GLY A 522 1.98 18.89 -13.28
CA GLY A 522 3.31 18.86 -12.65
C GLY A 522 4.28 19.95 -13.14
N ILE A 523 3.78 21.00 -13.80
CA ILE A 523 4.57 22.12 -14.30
C ILE A 523 4.45 23.29 -13.32
N GLN A 524 5.57 23.75 -12.77
CA GLN A 524 5.62 24.97 -11.95
C GLN A 524 5.34 26.20 -12.81
N VAL A 525 4.66 27.20 -12.27
CA VAL A 525 4.25 28.39 -13.03
C VAL A 525 4.84 29.65 -12.41
N ILE A 526 5.53 30.44 -13.23
CA ILE A 526 5.95 31.82 -12.91
C ILE A 526 5.22 32.75 -13.87
N VAL A 527 4.54 33.75 -13.32
CA VAL A 527 3.85 34.81 -14.07
C VAL A 527 4.47 36.17 -13.74
N GLY A 528 4.20 37.20 -14.55
CA GLY A 528 4.73 38.54 -14.34
C GLY A 528 6.19 38.70 -14.78
N ALA A 529 6.76 37.73 -15.50
CA ALA A 529 8.14 37.86 -15.98
C ALA A 529 8.27 38.96 -17.06
N PRO A 530 9.39 39.70 -17.09
CA PRO A 530 9.58 40.77 -18.06
C PRO A 530 9.69 40.23 -19.49
N ALA A 531 9.30 41.05 -20.47
CA ALA A 531 9.40 40.71 -21.90
C ALA A 531 10.87 40.66 -22.36
N GLU A 532 11.53 39.54 -22.09
CA GLU A 532 12.95 39.29 -22.34
C GLU A 532 13.17 38.05 -23.23
N THR A 533 14.42 37.87 -23.68
CA THR A 533 14.79 36.67 -24.44
C THR A 533 14.73 35.42 -23.54
N PRO A 534 14.35 34.25 -24.10
CA PRO A 534 14.28 33.00 -23.35
C PRO A 534 15.55 32.67 -22.53
N GLU A 535 16.74 32.88 -23.10
CA GLU A 535 18.03 32.62 -22.44
C GLU A 535 18.25 33.55 -21.24
N ASN A 536 17.94 34.83 -21.38
CA ASN A 536 18.03 35.79 -20.27
C ASN A 536 17.08 35.40 -19.14
N LEU A 537 15.85 34.99 -19.46
CA LEU A 537 14.87 34.56 -18.47
C LEU A 537 15.32 33.28 -17.75
N ALA A 538 15.83 32.29 -18.48
CA ALA A 538 16.40 31.08 -17.91
C ALA A 538 17.61 31.41 -17.01
N ASN A 539 18.52 32.27 -17.47
CA ASN A 539 19.69 32.69 -16.69
C ASN A 539 19.31 33.49 -15.43
N SER A 540 18.33 34.40 -15.52
CA SER A 540 17.79 35.15 -14.37
C SER A 540 17.09 34.22 -13.38
N TYR A 541 16.39 33.20 -13.86
CA TYR A 541 15.80 32.17 -13.02
C TYR A 541 16.88 31.38 -12.27
N LEU A 542 17.89 30.87 -12.98
CA LEU A 542 19.04 30.15 -12.41
C LEU A 542 19.85 31.00 -11.42
N ALA A 543 19.92 32.31 -11.65
CA ALA A 543 20.58 33.25 -10.76
C ALA A 543 19.72 33.67 -9.55
N GLY A 544 18.43 33.31 -9.51
CA GLY A 544 17.49 33.76 -8.49
C GLY A 544 17.17 35.25 -8.55
N THR A 545 17.42 35.90 -9.69
CA THR A 545 17.24 37.35 -9.91
C THR A 545 16.01 37.67 -10.76
N LEU A 546 15.25 36.67 -11.22
CA LEU A 546 14.04 36.87 -11.99
C LEU A 546 12.98 37.60 -11.16
N GLN A 547 12.75 38.87 -11.47
CA GLN A 547 11.69 39.67 -10.84
C GLN A 547 10.36 39.41 -11.54
N ALA A 548 9.51 38.60 -10.92
CA ALA A 548 8.11 38.46 -11.30
C ALA A 548 7.33 39.69 -10.81
N GLY A 549 6.80 40.49 -11.73
CA GLY A 549 5.91 41.62 -11.46
C GLY A 549 4.45 41.20 -11.29
N ASP A 550 3.54 42.16 -11.28
CA ASP A 550 2.09 41.90 -11.23
C ASP A 550 1.63 41.14 -12.49
N ASN A 551 0.76 40.14 -12.30
CA ASN A 551 0.19 39.36 -13.40
C ASN A 551 -0.66 40.27 -14.29
N VAL A 552 -0.20 40.54 -15.51
CA VAL A 552 -0.85 41.48 -16.48
C VAL A 552 -2.07 40.85 -17.17
N CYS A 553 -2.70 39.84 -16.56
CA CYS A 553 -3.81 39.09 -17.15
C CYS A 553 -5.07 39.22 -16.29
N ASP A 554 -6.07 39.94 -16.80
CA ASP A 554 -7.31 40.30 -16.10
C ASP A 554 -8.47 39.29 -16.33
N HIS A 555 -8.14 38.07 -16.77
CA HIS A 555 -9.09 37.04 -17.20
C HIS A 555 -8.89 35.69 -16.51
#